data_AF-A0A945ADV9-F1
#
_entry.id   AF-A0A945ADV9-F1
#
_cell.length_a   1.000
_cell.length_b   1.000
_cell.length_c   1.000
_cell.angle_alpha   90.00
_cell.angle_beta   90.00
_cell.angle_gamma   90.00
#
_symmetry.space_group_name_H-M   'P 1'
#
loop_
_entity.id
_entity.type
_entity.pdbx_description
1 polymer ?
#
loop_
_entity_poly.entity_id
_entity_poly.type
_entity_poly.pdbx_seq_one_letter_code
_entity_poly.pdbx_strand_id
1 'polypeptide(L)'
;MSQLSQFFDVHRNTIHNWFDAFEANSLVGLYDKSGRGGKFKLNVEHQSALLVWIKERPQNLDYLIHKVAQHFEVSVSRWTIKRFLKKQGLTWRRVKRGLPKQEEPEILEKKEKSLSY
;
A
#
# COMPACT_ATOMS: atom_id res chain seq x y z
N MET A 1 -24.84 14.31 -32.32
CA MET A 1 -23.56 13.71 -31.83
C MET A 1 -22.30 14.34 -32.42
N SER A 2 -22.24 14.70 -33.71
CA SER A 2 -21.00 15.17 -34.37
C SER A 2 -20.43 16.46 -33.77
N GLN A 3 -21.27 17.42 -33.37
CA GLN A 3 -20.84 18.67 -32.75
C GLN A 3 -20.14 18.45 -31.40
N LEU A 4 -20.66 17.54 -30.56
CA LEU A 4 -20.03 17.18 -29.29
C LEU A 4 -18.71 16.43 -29.50
N SER A 5 -18.64 15.57 -30.52
CA SER A 5 -17.42 14.83 -30.87
C SER A 5 -16.29 15.77 -31.27
N GLN A 6 -16.61 16.81 -32.05
CA GLN A 6 -15.67 17.84 -32.45
C GLN A 6 -15.27 18.77 -31.30
N PHE A 7 -16.24 19.16 -30.46
CA PHE A 7 -15.99 20.06 -29.33
C PHE A 7 -15.08 19.44 -28.26
N PHE A 8 -15.29 18.17 -27.94
CA PHE A 8 -14.52 17.46 -26.91
C PHE A 8 -13.30 16.71 -27.45
N ASP A 9 -13.06 16.72 -28.76
CA ASP A 9 -12.02 15.94 -29.43
C ASP A 9 -12.03 14.45 -29.04
N VAL A 10 -13.24 13.86 -29.02
CA VAL A 10 -13.44 12.44 -28.69
C VAL A 10 -14.24 11.74 -29.76
N HIS A 11 -13.99 10.44 -29.93
CA HIS A 11 -14.73 9.62 -30.89
C HIS A 11 -16.22 9.52 -30.52
N ARG A 12 -17.09 9.46 -31.54
CA ARG A 12 -18.56 9.39 -31.36
C ARG A 12 -19.01 8.29 -30.38
N ASN A 13 -18.33 7.14 -30.37
CA ASN A 13 -18.67 6.02 -29.49
C ASN A 13 -18.46 6.37 -28.01
N THR A 14 -17.47 7.21 -27.69
CA THR A 14 -17.23 7.68 -26.32
C THR A 14 -18.41 8.52 -25.83
N ILE A 15 -18.95 9.37 -26.69
CA ILE A 15 -20.13 10.19 -26.38
C ILE A 15 -21.35 9.30 -26.17
N HIS A 16 -21.59 8.31 -27.04
CA HIS A 16 -22.66 7.33 -26.82
C HIS A 16 -22.53 6.63 -25.47
N ASN A 17 -21.34 6.12 -25.14
CA ASN A 17 -21.09 5.48 -23.86
C ASN A 17 -21.33 6.40 -22.66
N TRP A 18 -21.06 7.71 -22.77
CA TRP A 18 -21.36 8.69 -21.73
C TRP A 18 -22.86 8.90 -21.56
N PHE A 19 -23.60 9.01 -22.66
CA PHE A 19 -25.07 9.10 -22.61
C PHE A 19 -25.68 7.84 -21.99
N ASP A 20 -25.29 6.66 -22.46
CA ASP A 20 -25.79 5.39 -21.91
C ASP A 20 -25.49 5.27 -20.41
N ALA A 21 -24.28 5.66 -19.98
CA ALA A 21 -23.91 5.65 -18.58
C ALA A 21 -24.69 6.66 -17.74
N PHE A 22 -24.95 7.85 -18.30
CA PHE A 22 -25.75 8.89 -17.66
C PHE A 22 -27.24 8.50 -17.57
N GLU A 23 -27.81 7.90 -18.60
CA GLU A 23 -29.20 7.42 -18.55
C GLU A 23 -29.37 6.31 -17.51
N ALA A 24 -28.38 5.41 -17.40
CA ALA A 24 -28.44 4.32 -16.43
C ALA A 24 -28.21 4.75 -14.97
N ASN A 25 -27.30 5.70 -14.72
CA ASN A 25 -26.82 6.00 -13.36
C ASN A 25 -26.75 7.50 -13.04
N SER A 26 -27.36 8.36 -13.86
CA SER A 26 -27.29 9.82 -13.76
C SER A 26 -25.82 10.30 -13.68
N LEU A 27 -25.54 11.34 -12.89
CA LEU A 27 -24.20 11.88 -12.70
C LEU A 27 -23.16 10.83 -12.25
N VAL A 28 -23.57 9.81 -11.51
CA VAL A 28 -22.66 8.75 -11.04
C VAL A 28 -22.07 7.95 -12.20
N GLY A 29 -22.83 7.79 -13.29
CA GLY A 29 -22.37 7.08 -14.50
C GLY A 29 -21.26 7.80 -15.25
N LEU A 30 -21.13 9.12 -15.08
CA LEU A 30 -20.09 9.93 -15.73
C LEU A 30 -18.76 9.93 -14.98
N TYR A 31 -18.72 9.46 -13.73
CA TYR A 31 -17.47 9.39 -12.98
C TYR A 31 -16.53 8.32 -13.52
N ASP A 32 -15.23 8.58 -13.36
CA ASP A 32 -14.22 7.59 -13.69
C ASP A 32 -14.36 6.36 -12.81
N LYS A 33 -14.55 5.20 -13.46
CA LYS A 33 -14.55 3.91 -12.78
C LYS A 33 -13.19 3.68 -12.12
N SER A 34 -13.23 3.25 -10.85
CA SER A 34 -12.03 2.83 -10.14
C SER A 34 -11.37 1.64 -10.85
N GLY A 35 -10.04 1.57 -10.80
CA GLY A 35 -9.29 0.41 -11.32
C GLY A 35 -8.57 0.57 -12.66
N ARG A 36 -8.44 1.79 -13.20
CA ARG A 36 -7.59 2.09 -14.38
C ARG A 36 -6.08 2.05 -14.08
N GLY A 37 -5.63 1.03 -13.34
CA GLY A 37 -4.23 0.82 -12.98
C GLY A 37 -3.90 -0.67 -12.86
N GLY A 38 -2.62 -1.01 -12.99
CA GLY A 38 -2.16 -2.39 -12.85
C GLY A 38 -2.58 -2.98 -11.50
N LYS A 39 -3.18 -4.18 -11.55
CA LYS A 39 -3.57 -4.91 -10.33
C LYS A 39 -2.36 -5.14 -9.46
N PHE A 40 -2.55 -5.02 -8.14
CA PHE A 40 -1.46 -5.21 -7.20
C PHE A 40 -0.98 -6.66 -7.23
N LYS A 41 0.33 -6.89 -7.35
CA LYS A 41 0.92 -8.24 -7.44
C LYS A 41 0.70 -9.09 -6.18
N LEU A 42 0.42 -8.45 -5.04
CA LEU A 42 0.17 -9.15 -3.78
C LEU A 42 -1.34 -9.32 -3.56
N ASN A 43 -1.83 -10.52 -3.82
CA ASN A 43 -3.13 -11.01 -3.41
C ASN A 43 -3.29 -11.03 -1.87
N VAL A 44 -4.53 -11.16 -1.39
CA VAL A 44 -4.91 -11.13 0.03
C VAL A 44 -4.12 -12.15 0.86
N GLU A 45 -3.90 -13.36 0.34
CA GLU A 45 -3.12 -14.40 1.01
C GLU A 45 -1.65 -14.02 1.21
N HIS A 46 -1.03 -13.39 0.21
CA HIS A 46 0.34 -12.90 0.35
C HIS A 46 0.42 -11.78 1.39
N GLN A 47 -0.62 -10.94 1.47
CA GLN A 47 -0.68 -9.83 2.43
C GLN A 47 -0.77 -10.34 3.87
N SER A 48 -1.60 -11.35 4.14
CA SER A 48 -1.71 -11.93 5.48
C SER A 48 -0.40 -12.61 5.91
N ALA A 49 0.22 -13.39 5.02
CA ALA A 49 1.51 -14.03 5.28
C ALA A 49 2.63 -13.00 5.56
N LEU A 50 2.69 -11.93 4.77
CA LEU A 50 3.65 -10.85 4.97
C LEU A 50 3.51 -10.21 6.36
N LEU A 51 2.29 -9.94 6.82
CA LEU A 51 2.06 -9.34 8.14
C LEU A 51 2.58 -10.21 9.28
N VAL A 52 2.47 -11.54 9.15
CA VAL A 52 3.04 -12.48 10.14
C VAL A 52 4.58 -12.41 10.11
N TRP A 53 5.18 -12.46 8.92
CA TRP A 53 6.65 -12.46 8.79
C TRP A 53 7.29 -11.12 9.16
N ILE A 54 6.58 -10.02 8.97
CA ILE A 54 7.02 -8.69 9.44
C ILE A 54 7.13 -8.66 10.97
N LYS A 55 6.24 -9.35 11.70
CA LYS A 55 6.34 -9.43 13.17
C LYS A 55 7.57 -10.22 13.61
N GLU A 56 7.94 -11.27 12.89
CA GLU A 56 9.17 -12.03 13.16
C GLU A 56 10.44 -11.20 12.92
N ARG A 57 10.49 -10.47 11.79
CA ARG A 57 11.67 -9.68 11.39
C ARG A 57 11.27 -8.32 10.79
N PRO A 58 10.96 -7.30 11.62
CA PRO A 58 10.36 -6.04 11.17
C PRO A 58 11.27 -5.15 10.31
N GLN A 59 12.57 -5.44 10.27
CA GLN A 59 13.57 -4.63 9.56
C GLN A 59 14.13 -5.28 8.29
N ASN A 60 13.85 -6.55 8.00
CA ASN A 60 14.50 -7.18 6.86
C ASN A 60 13.55 -7.27 5.66
N LEU A 61 13.61 -6.24 4.79
CA LEU A 61 12.81 -6.23 3.56
C LEU A 61 13.24 -7.33 2.59
N ASP A 62 14.55 -7.59 2.48
CA ASP A 62 15.07 -8.60 1.55
C ASP A 62 14.64 -10.00 1.99
N TYR A 63 14.59 -10.26 3.31
CA TYR A 63 13.98 -11.46 3.87
C TYR A 63 12.54 -11.65 3.42
N LEU A 64 11.71 -10.59 3.47
CA LEU A 64 10.33 -10.67 3.00
C LEU A 64 10.24 -10.96 1.50
N ILE A 65 11.11 -10.34 0.68
CA ILE A 65 11.17 -10.59 -0.77
C ILE A 65 11.49 -12.08 -1.04
N HIS A 66 12.53 -12.61 -0.39
CA HIS A 66 12.94 -13.99 -0.56
C HIS A 66 11.86 -14.97 -0.08
N LYS A 67 11.21 -14.69 1.05
CA LYS A 67 10.15 -15.54 1.60
C LYS A 67 8.91 -15.53 0.70
N VAL A 68 8.54 -14.39 0.13
CA VAL A 68 7.46 -14.32 -0.87
C VAL A 68 7.80 -15.12 -2.13
N ALA A 69 9.02 -14.96 -2.65
CA ALA A 69 9.47 -15.70 -3.83
C ALA A 69 9.49 -17.23 -3.58
N GLN A 70 9.91 -17.67 -2.39
CA GLN A 70 9.98 -19.08 -2.03
C GLN A 70 8.60 -19.71 -1.79
N HIS A 71 7.70 -19.03 -1.08
CA HIS A 71 6.40 -19.59 -0.71
C HIS A 71 5.33 -19.47 -1.81
N PHE A 72 5.44 -18.47 -2.67
CA PHE A 72 4.39 -18.15 -3.63
C PHE A 72 4.87 -18.09 -5.08
N GLU A 73 6.16 -18.31 -5.33
CA GLU A 73 6.77 -18.23 -6.69
C GLU A 73 6.56 -16.87 -7.37
N VAL A 74 6.22 -15.83 -6.59
CA VAL A 74 6.00 -14.47 -7.10
C VAL A 74 7.22 -13.60 -6.81
N SER A 75 7.81 -13.06 -7.88
CA SER A 75 8.86 -12.05 -7.76
C SER A 75 8.26 -10.66 -7.49
N VAL A 76 8.60 -10.09 -6.34
CA VAL A 76 8.18 -8.74 -5.92
C VAL A 76 9.37 -7.82 -5.73
N SER A 77 9.23 -6.57 -6.19
CA SER A 77 10.26 -5.57 -5.96
C SER A 77 10.23 -5.05 -4.52
N ARG A 78 11.38 -4.58 -4.03
CA ARG A 78 11.50 -3.91 -2.71
C ARG A 78 10.50 -2.76 -2.54
N TRP A 79 10.20 -2.05 -3.63
CA TRP A 79 9.23 -0.95 -3.61
C TRP A 79 7.78 -1.43 -3.45
N THR A 80 7.44 -2.59 -4.01
CA THR A 80 6.13 -3.22 -3.86
C THR A 80 5.85 -3.53 -2.39
N ILE A 81 6.83 -4.09 -1.69
CA ILE A 81 6.72 -4.37 -0.24
C ILE A 81 6.63 -3.08 0.58
N LYS A 82 7.45 -2.07 0.28
CA LYS A 82 7.35 -0.76 0.96
C LYS A 82 5.98 -0.11 0.78
N ARG A 83 5.43 -0.16 -0.43
CA ARG A 83 4.09 0.36 -0.73
C ARG A 83 3.01 -0.41 0.05
N PHE A 84 3.13 -1.74 0.12
CA PHE A 84 2.25 -2.59 0.92
C PHE A 84 2.29 -2.18 2.39
N LEU A 85 3.49 -2.10 3.00
CA LEU A 85 3.69 -1.70 4.39
C LEU A 85 3.05 -0.34 4.69
N LYS A 86 3.27 0.65 3.81
CA LYS A 86 2.68 1.99 3.96
C LYS A 86 1.14 1.95 3.93
N LYS A 87 0.53 1.13 3.07
CA LYS A 87 -0.93 0.94 3.05
C LYS A 87 -1.47 0.34 4.35
N GLN A 88 -0.68 -0.49 5.03
CA GLN A 88 -1.01 -1.08 6.33
C GLN A 88 -0.71 -0.15 7.52
N GLY A 89 -0.35 1.12 7.26
CA GLY A 89 -0.01 2.09 8.31
C GLY A 89 1.39 1.92 8.91
N LEU A 90 2.21 1.00 8.37
CA LEU A 90 3.56 0.77 8.86
C LEU A 90 4.57 1.71 8.19
N THR A 91 5.46 2.29 9.01
CA THR A 91 6.55 3.16 8.53
C THR A 91 7.90 2.51 8.74
N TRP A 92 8.75 2.59 7.71
CA TRP A 92 10.15 2.19 7.84
C TRP A 92 10.92 3.25 8.63
N ARG A 93 11.40 2.90 9.85
CA ARG A 93 12.24 3.78 10.67
C ARG A 93 13.65 3.22 10.79
N ARG A 94 14.64 4.10 10.66
CA ARG A 94 16.04 3.74 10.93
C ARG A 94 16.23 3.61 12.43
N VAL A 95 16.70 2.45 12.89
CA VAL A 95 17.18 2.30 14.27
C VAL A 95 18.54 2.97 14.38
N LYS A 96 18.70 3.85 15.37
CA LYS A 96 19.98 4.45 15.71
C LYS A 96 20.90 3.34 16.24
N ARG A 97 21.92 2.96 15.46
CA ARG A 97 22.94 2.01 15.89
C ARG A 97 24.03 2.82 16.60
N GLY A 98 24.13 2.63 17.90
CA GLY A 98 25.13 3.26 18.77
C GLY A 98 25.00 2.64 20.15
N LEU A 99 26.07 2.70 20.94
CA LEU A 99 25.97 2.38 22.36
C LEU A 99 24.94 3.34 22.98
N PRO A 100 23.95 2.84 23.75
CA PRO A 100 23.10 3.73 24.51
C PRO A 100 24.02 4.60 25.39
N LYS A 101 23.72 5.90 25.49
CA LYS A 101 24.38 6.74 26.49
C LYS A 101 24.16 6.04 27.83
N GLN A 102 25.21 5.79 28.61
CA GLN A 102 25.06 5.23 29.94
C GLN A 102 24.26 6.26 30.76
N GLU A 103 22.97 5.98 30.96
CA GLU A 103 22.08 6.83 31.75
C GLU A 103 22.36 6.55 33.23
N GLU A 104 22.34 7.60 34.06
CA GLU A 104 22.49 7.46 35.51
C GLU A 104 21.40 6.51 36.07
N PRO A 105 21.74 5.68 37.08
CA PRO A 105 20.86 4.60 37.55
C PRO A 105 19.48 5.08 38.02
N GLU A 106 19.39 6.29 38.56
CA GLU A 106 18.13 6.89 39.02
C GLU A 106 17.12 7.16 37.88
N ILE A 107 17.63 7.44 36.67
CA ILE A 107 16.78 7.71 35.50
C ILE A 107 16.18 6.41 34.97
N LEU A 108 16.92 5.30 35.09
CA LEU A 108 16.47 3.97 34.69
C LEU A 108 15.32 3.48 35.58
N GLU A 109 15.45 3.58 36.91
CA GLU A 109 14.37 3.20 37.85
C GLU A 109 13.06 3.98 37.61
N LYS A 110 13.14 5.28 37.30
CA LYS A 110 11.96 6.10 37.01
C LYS A 110 11.23 5.64 35.76
N LYS A 111 11.97 5.25 34.71
CA LYS A 111 11.38 4.72 33.48
C LYS A 111 10.71 3.37 33.71
N GLU A 112 11.33 2.48 34.48
CA GLU A 112 10.76 1.17 34.82
C GLU A 112 9.46 1.30 35.62
N LYS A 113 9.45 2.18 36.63
CA LYS A 113 8.23 2.49 37.41
C LYS A 113 7.10 3.09 36.55
N SER A 114 7.44 3.89 35.53
CA SER A 114 6.43 4.48 34.62
C SER A 114 5.82 3.47 33.65
N LEU A 115 6.50 2.35 33.40
CA LEU A 115 6.07 1.32 32.44
C LEU A 115 5.22 0.23 33.12
N SER A 116 5.14 0.22 34.46
CA SER A 116 4.40 -0.77 35.24
C SER A 116 2.98 -0.31 35.69
N TYR A 117 2.48 0.81 35.17
CA TYR A 117 1.11 1.29 35.36
C TYR A 117 0.32 1.21 34.05
#